data_AF-A0A382NUI7-F1
#
_entry.id   AF-A0A382NUI7-F1
#
_cell.length_a   1.000
_cell.length_b   1.000
_cell.length_c   1.000
_cell.angle_alpha   90.00
_cell.angle_beta   90.00
_cell.angle_gamma   90.00
#
_symmetry.space_group_name_H-M   'P 1'
#
loop_
_entity.id
_entity.type
_entity.pdbx_description
1 polymer ?
#
loop_
_entity_poly.entity_id
_entity_poly.type
_entity_poly.pdbx_seq_one_letter_code
_entity_poly.pdbx_strand_id
1 'polypeptide(L)'
;MYGYFKKVFAGTCVSIFIVGLVISNNHQSLAATGDPNDHTKVISDTGDRHQVFELRAGLISWLALHATNEITEIEENLKLNRSLERKKCHSSIVFSYVESNKSLILAECQDQWRRFVKQPAWLSVQPTELTKADQEVSDLVAVLVLTRDIGKGEPVESKDLVREKLSTTDFSPFVSKLTEYSKLIASKDLSAGDPLAKADILVGQQVLTAVSAIPSGSSLL
;
A
#
# COMPACT_ATOMS: atom_id res chain seq x y z
N MET A 1 -62.89 4.29 -22.09
CA MET A 1 -62.68 3.40 -20.92
C MET A 1 -61.70 4.10 -19.99
N TYR A 2 -62.07 4.22 -18.71
CA TYR A 2 -61.37 4.81 -17.55
C TYR A 2 -59.85 4.54 -17.52
N GLY A 3 -58.97 5.34 -16.91
CA GLY A 3 -59.15 6.46 -15.99
C GLY A 3 -57.79 6.99 -15.49
N TYR A 4 -57.87 8.17 -14.88
CA TYR A 4 -56.85 8.98 -14.20
C TYR A 4 -55.95 8.24 -13.20
N PHE A 5 -54.69 8.69 -13.03
CA PHE A 5 -54.23 9.24 -11.74
C PHE A 5 -53.00 10.16 -11.89
N LYS A 6 -53.02 11.20 -11.06
CA LYS A 6 -52.22 12.42 -11.02
C LYS A 6 -51.50 12.46 -9.66
N LYS A 7 -50.19 12.74 -9.63
CA LYS A 7 -49.42 13.34 -8.50
C LYS A 7 -48.19 14.00 -9.16
N VAL A 8 -47.96 15.31 -9.21
CA VAL A 8 -47.92 16.38 -8.20
C VAL A 8 -46.95 16.09 -7.05
N PHE A 9 -45.73 16.62 -7.16
CA PHE A 9 -44.89 17.13 -6.06
C PHE A 9 -44.01 18.23 -6.69
N ALA A 10 -44.44 19.49 -6.64
CA ALA A 10 -44.17 20.45 -5.56
C ALA A 10 -42.69 20.83 -5.52
N GLY A 11 -42.39 21.99 -6.10
CA GLY A 11 -41.11 22.65 -5.97
C GLY A 11 -40.96 23.28 -4.60
N THR A 12 -39.70 23.35 -4.17
CA THR A 12 -39.27 24.23 -3.08
C THR A 12 -37.88 24.73 -3.42
N CYS A 13 -37.83 25.98 -3.89
CA CYS A 13 -36.62 26.80 -3.86
C CYS A 13 -36.22 26.98 -2.39
N VAL A 14 -35.04 26.48 -2.01
CA VAL A 14 -34.47 26.79 -0.70
C VAL A 14 -33.36 27.80 -0.91
N SER A 15 -33.69 29.04 -0.55
CA SER A 15 -32.79 30.18 -0.43
C SER A 15 -31.62 29.87 0.51
N ILE A 16 -30.41 30.11 0.03
CA ILE A 16 -29.21 30.15 0.87
C ILE A 16 -29.21 31.51 1.58
N PHE A 17 -29.62 31.54 2.85
CA PHE A 17 -29.35 32.66 3.74
C PHE A 17 -27.90 32.58 4.21
N ILE A 18 -27.06 33.51 3.74
CA ILE A 18 -25.75 33.77 4.32
C ILE A 18 -25.97 34.52 5.63
N VAL A 19 -25.93 33.81 6.75
CA VAL A 19 -25.84 34.43 8.08
C VAL A 19 -24.36 34.68 8.37
N GLY A 20 -23.97 35.94 8.28
CA GLY A 20 -22.68 36.43 8.76
C GLY A 20 -22.59 36.33 10.28
N LEU A 21 -21.60 35.59 10.76
CA LEU A 21 -21.19 35.61 12.16
C LEU A 21 -20.13 36.70 12.35
N VAL A 22 -20.60 37.84 12.86
CA VAL A 22 -19.77 38.84 13.52
C VAL A 22 -19.34 38.26 14.87
N ILE A 23 -18.07 37.92 15.02
CA ILE A 23 -17.48 37.71 16.35
C ILE A 23 -16.67 38.96 16.67
N SER A 24 -17.30 39.82 17.47
CA SER A 24 -16.64 40.85 18.24
C SER A 24 -15.74 40.19 19.29
N ASN A 25 -14.44 40.47 19.25
CA ASN A 25 -13.60 40.38 20.45
C ASN A 25 -13.10 41.78 20.78
N ASN A 26 -13.67 42.31 21.86
CA ASN A 26 -13.15 43.41 22.64
C ASN A 26 -11.74 43.05 23.13
N HIS A 27 -10.77 43.93 22.86
CA HIS A 27 -9.68 44.17 23.78
C HIS A 27 -9.30 45.66 23.67
N GLN A 28 -9.75 46.44 24.65
CA GLN A 28 -9.18 47.75 24.95
C GLN A 28 -7.99 47.55 25.89
N SER A 29 -6.82 48.06 25.50
CA SER A 29 -5.95 48.79 26.42
C SER A 29 -5.07 49.75 25.62
N LEU A 30 -5.08 51.00 26.09
CA LEU A 30 -4.49 52.23 25.56
C LEU A 30 -2.96 52.29 25.69
N ALA A 31 -2.29 52.93 24.70
CA ALA A 31 -1.22 53.95 24.74
C ALA A 31 -0.05 53.82 25.76
N ALA A 32 1.24 54.12 25.50
CA ALA A 32 1.94 54.89 24.47
C ALA A 32 3.48 54.69 24.56
N THR A 33 4.19 55.16 23.51
CA THR A 33 5.56 55.75 23.47
C THR A 33 6.81 54.85 23.35
N GLY A 34 7.61 55.09 22.30
CA GLY A 34 9.07 54.86 22.26
C GLY A 34 9.61 54.08 21.04
N ASP A 35 10.22 54.79 20.09
CA ASP A 35 11.02 54.33 18.91
C ASP A 35 12.44 53.85 19.32
N PRO A 36 13.38 53.38 18.46
CA PRO A 36 13.37 52.53 17.23
C PRO A 36 14.23 51.25 17.41
N ASN A 37 14.32 50.43 16.35
CA ASN A 37 15.25 49.31 16.11
C ASN A 37 14.91 47.98 16.78
N ASP A 38 14.18 47.13 16.04
CA ASP A 38 14.53 45.71 16.06
C ASP A 38 14.34 45.09 14.69
N HIS A 39 15.33 44.30 14.29
CA HIS A 39 15.43 43.68 12.98
C HIS A 39 14.24 42.75 12.78
N THR A 40 13.30 43.16 11.92
CA THR A 40 12.26 42.26 11.41
C THR A 40 12.93 41.24 10.48
N LYS A 41 13.51 40.21 11.10
CA LYS A 41 13.68 38.91 10.45
C LYS A 41 12.26 38.45 10.15
N VAL A 42 11.82 38.68 8.92
CA VAL A 42 10.70 37.99 8.33
C VAL A 42 11.08 36.51 8.33
N ILE A 43 10.78 35.84 9.45
CA ILE A 43 10.63 34.40 9.45
C ILE A 43 9.40 34.20 8.59
N SER A 44 9.64 33.95 7.30
CA SER A 44 8.68 33.26 6.47
C SER A 44 8.45 31.93 7.18
N ASP A 45 7.45 31.91 8.05
CA ASP A 45 6.79 30.72 8.51
C ASP A 45 6.16 30.11 7.25
N THR A 46 6.99 29.41 6.47
CA THR A 46 6.53 28.33 5.62
C THR A 46 5.95 27.32 6.58
N GLY A 47 4.70 27.60 6.98
CA GLY A 47 3.87 26.74 7.78
C GLY A 47 3.71 25.47 6.98
N ASP A 48 4.65 24.56 7.22
CA ASP A 48 4.59 23.17 6.84
C ASP A 48 3.43 22.62 7.65
N ARG A 49 2.21 22.87 7.17
CA ARG A 49 0.99 22.31 7.74
C ARG A 49 1.16 20.82 7.59
N HIS A 50 1.71 20.19 8.62
CA HIS A 50 1.89 18.76 8.70
C HIS A 50 0.50 18.17 8.51
N GLN A 51 0.22 17.68 7.30
CA GLN A 51 -1.11 17.22 6.96
C GLN A 51 -1.31 15.91 7.70
N VAL A 52 -2.19 15.93 8.70
CA VAL A 52 -2.47 14.77 9.52
C VAL A 52 -3.68 14.03 8.93
N PHE A 53 -3.44 12.82 8.44
CA PHE A 53 -4.46 11.94 7.89
C PHE A 53 -5.04 11.07 9.01
N GLU A 54 -6.36 11.12 9.19
CA GLU A 54 -7.06 10.30 10.17
C GLU A 54 -7.53 8.99 9.53
N LEU A 55 -7.30 7.86 10.22
CA LEU A 55 -7.65 6.53 9.70
C LEU A 55 -9.13 6.43 9.40
N ARG A 56 -10.00 6.91 10.29
CA ARG A 56 -11.46 6.82 10.12
C ARG A 56 -11.91 7.57 8.87
N ALA A 57 -11.49 8.82 8.71
CA ALA A 57 -11.85 9.63 7.54
C ALA A 57 -11.36 9.00 6.24
N GLY A 58 -10.08 8.58 6.20
CA GLY A 58 -9.52 7.91 5.02
C GLY A 58 -10.24 6.61 4.68
N LEU A 59 -10.61 5.82 5.69
CA LEU A 59 -11.34 4.57 5.49
C LEU A 59 -12.75 4.79 4.95
N ILE A 60 -13.47 5.81 5.44
CA ILE A 60 -14.80 6.18 4.93
C ILE A 60 -14.72 6.55 3.45
N SER A 61 -13.79 7.45 3.10
CA SER A 61 -13.61 7.87 1.71
C SER A 61 -13.22 6.69 0.81
N TRP A 62 -12.37 5.79 1.30
CA TRP A 62 -11.98 4.61 0.54
C TRP A 62 -13.12 3.60 0.38
N LEU A 63 -13.90 3.33 1.44
CA LEU A 63 -15.05 2.43 1.39
C LEU A 63 -16.13 2.94 0.44
N ALA A 64 -16.36 4.25 0.40
CA ALA A 64 -17.32 4.86 -0.51
C ALA A 64 -17.00 4.64 -2.00
N LEU A 65 -15.74 4.41 -2.35
CA LEU A 65 -15.33 4.08 -3.72
C LEU A 65 -15.57 2.60 -4.07
N HIS A 66 -15.74 1.74 -3.07
CA HIS A 66 -15.81 0.28 -3.24
C HIS A 66 -17.17 -0.30 -2.85
N ALA A 67 -17.96 0.42 -2.07
CA ALA A 67 -19.29 0.03 -1.61
C ALA A 67 -20.38 0.62 -2.52
N THR A 68 -21.54 -0.03 -2.54
CA THR A 68 -22.76 0.55 -3.13
C THR A 68 -23.50 1.49 -2.16
N ASN A 69 -23.10 1.49 -0.88
CA ASN A 69 -23.69 2.32 0.16
C ASN A 69 -23.34 3.80 -0.02
N GLU A 70 -24.23 4.69 0.42
CA GLU A 70 -23.96 6.12 0.43
C GLU A 70 -22.88 6.47 1.48
N ILE A 71 -22.09 7.52 1.24
CA ILE A 71 -21.03 7.98 2.16
C ILE A 71 -21.61 8.25 3.55
N THR A 72 -22.78 8.89 3.62
CA THR A 72 -23.49 9.22 4.87
C THR A 72 -23.84 7.98 5.68
N GLU A 73 -24.33 6.93 5.03
CA GLU A 73 -24.62 5.64 5.66
C GLU A 73 -23.34 5.00 6.22
N ILE A 74 -22.23 5.12 5.49
CA ILE A 74 -20.92 4.61 5.93
C ILE A 74 -20.42 5.39 7.15
N GLU A 75 -20.53 6.71 7.14
CA GLU A 75 -20.10 7.58 8.24
C GLU A 75 -20.81 7.26 9.56
N GLU A 76 -22.13 7.04 9.50
CA GLU A 76 -22.98 6.78 10.66
C GLU A 76 -22.80 5.36 11.21
N ASN A 77 -22.66 4.35 10.35
CA ASN A 77 -22.65 2.95 10.76
C ASN A 77 -21.25 2.36 10.96
N LEU A 78 -20.20 3.01 10.47
CA LEU A 78 -18.82 2.53 10.63
C LEU A 78 -18.37 2.65 12.09
N LYS A 79 -18.31 1.51 12.77
CA LYS A 79 -17.79 1.37 14.13
C LYS A 79 -16.38 0.81 14.11
N LEU A 80 -15.43 1.60 14.59
CA LEU A 80 -14.04 1.19 14.75
C LEU A 80 -13.71 1.01 16.23
N ASN A 81 -12.73 0.16 16.52
CA ASN A 81 -12.20 0.09 17.88
C ASN A 81 -11.54 1.42 18.26
N ARG A 82 -11.60 1.79 19.54
CA ARG A 82 -11.01 3.05 20.08
C ARG A 82 -9.54 3.25 19.68
N SER A 83 -8.79 2.16 19.52
CA SER A 83 -7.39 2.18 19.09
C SER A 83 -7.22 2.57 17.62
N LEU A 84 -8.19 2.29 16.75
CA LEU A 84 -8.20 2.63 15.33
C LEU A 84 -8.80 4.00 15.07
N GLU A 85 -9.83 4.40 15.82
CA GLU A 85 -10.45 5.74 15.69
C GLU A 85 -9.43 6.87 15.93
N ARG A 86 -8.50 6.65 16.85
CA ARG A 86 -7.48 7.64 17.22
C ARG A 86 -6.22 7.55 16.36
N LYS A 87 -6.18 6.66 15.36
CA LYS A 87 -5.00 6.50 14.51
C LYS A 87 -4.92 7.64 13.52
N LYS A 88 -3.75 8.26 13.54
CA LYS A 88 -3.36 9.37 12.68
C LYS A 88 -2.05 9.02 11.99
N CYS A 89 -1.85 9.58 10.82
CA CYS A 89 -0.65 9.42 9.99
C CYS A 89 -0.20 10.80 9.51
N HIS A 90 1.11 11.04 9.44
CA HIS A 90 1.66 12.26 8.84
C HIS A 90 1.82 12.14 7.31
N SER A 91 1.36 11.03 6.74
CA SER A 91 1.41 10.71 5.31
C SER A 91 0.09 10.07 4.91
N SER A 92 -0.15 9.95 3.60
CA SER A 92 -1.35 9.29 3.08
C SER A 92 -1.43 7.84 3.59
N ILE A 93 -2.61 7.44 4.06
CA ILE A 93 -2.87 6.06 4.48
C ILE A 93 -3.30 5.26 3.24
N VAL A 94 -2.63 4.14 2.99
CA VAL A 94 -2.97 3.22 1.90
C VAL A 94 -3.91 2.15 2.43
N PHE A 95 -5.01 1.93 1.71
CA PHE A 95 -5.99 0.90 2.04
C PHE A 95 -6.07 -0.15 0.93
N SER A 96 -6.11 -1.42 1.33
CA SER A 96 -6.27 -2.55 0.40
C SER A 96 -7.00 -3.71 1.06
N TYR A 97 -7.64 -4.55 0.24
CA TYR A 97 -8.15 -5.83 0.72
C TYR A 97 -7.01 -6.85 0.83
N VAL A 98 -7.00 -7.63 1.92
CA VAL A 98 -5.99 -8.68 2.14
C VAL A 98 -6.30 -9.93 1.32
N GLU A 99 -7.59 -10.23 1.15
CA GLU A 99 -8.08 -11.45 0.51
C GLU A 99 -9.17 -11.11 -0.52
N SER A 100 -9.36 -11.98 -1.51
CA SER A 100 -10.38 -11.83 -2.56
C SER A 100 -11.81 -11.81 -2.02
N ASN A 101 -12.04 -12.42 -0.85
CA ASN A 101 -13.34 -12.40 -0.15
C ASN A 101 -13.68 -11.03 0.47
N LYS A 102 -12.75 -10.06 0.40
CA LYS A 102 -12.88 -8.69 0.91
C LYS A 102 -13.26 -8.62 2.40
N SER A 103 -13.00 -9.66 3.19
CA SER A 103 -13.40 -9.70 4.61
C SER A 103 -12.51 -8.84 5.52
N LEU A 104 -11.28 -8.55 5.09
CA LEU A 104 -10.26 -7.88 5.86
C LEU A 104 -9.56 -6.80 5.03
N ILE A 105 -9.47 -5.61 5.61
CA ILE A 105 -8.86 -4.42 5.01
C ILE A 105 -7.55 -4.15 5.73
N LEU A 106 -6.45 -4.03 4.99
CA LEU A 106 -5.17 -3.53 5.47
C LEU A 106 -5.16 -2.00 5.34
N ALA A 107 -4.85 -1.32 6.44
CA ALA A 107 -4.55 0.11 6.47
C ALA A 107 -3.07 0.30 6.83
N GLU A 108 -2.33 0.93 5.93
CA GLU A 108 -0.88 1.11 6.05
C GLU A 108 -0.50 2.59 6.01
N CYS A 109 0.24 3.02 7.01
CA CYS A 109 0.83 4.35 7.13
C CYS A 109 2.35 4.20 6.96
N GLN A 110 2.79 4.03 5.71
CA GLN A 110 4.19 3.81 5.33
C GLN A 110 4.91 2.88 6.35
N ASP A 111 6.04 3.33 6.90
CA ASP A 111 6.85 2.58 7.87
C ASP A 111 6.43 2.81 9.34
N GLN A 112 5.36 3.56 9.60
CA GLN A 112 4.95 3.90 10.97
C GLN A 112 4.08 2.82 11.61
N TRP A 113 3.05 2.38 10.90
CA TRP A 113 2.14 1.35 11.40
C TRP A 113 1.33 0.70 10.30
N ARG A 114 0.95 -0.55 10.58
CA ARG A 114 0.00 -1.34 9.80
C ARG A 114 -1.12 -1.84 10.70
N ARG A 115 -2.37 -1.75 10.24
CA ARG A 115 -3.55 -2.17 11.00
C ARG A 115 -4.53 -2.91 10.09
N PHE A 116 -5.18 -3.91 10.66
CA PHE A 116 -6.23 -4.64 9.98
C PHE A 116 -7.59 -4.17 10.50
N VAL A 117 -8.50 -3.90 9.58
CA VAL A 117 -9.89 -3.52 9.85
C VAL A 117 -10.78 -4.60 9.25
N LYS A 118 -11.65 -5.19 10.06
CA LYS A 118 -12.63 -6.15 9.57
C LYS A 118 -13.69 -5.40 8.76
N GLN A 119 -14.02 -5.89 7.58
CA GLN A 119 -15.11 -5.32 6.80
C GLN A 119 -16.44 -5.49 7.56
N PRO A 120 -17.23 -4.42 7.73
CA PRO A 120 -18.55 -4.54 8.33
C PRO A 120 -19.48 -5.39 7.46
N ALA A 121 -20.22 -6.31 8.07
CA ALA A 121 -21.09 -7.25 7.35
C ALA A 121 -22.28 -6.58 6.65
N TRP A 122 -22.68 -5.38 7.09
CA TRP A 122 -23.76 -4.60 6.48
C TRP A 122 -23.31 -3.85 5.21
N LEU A 123 -22.00 -3.74 4.98
CA LEU A 123 -21.45 -2.97 3.89
C LEU A 123 -21.47 -3.83 2.61
N SER A 124 -22.31 -3.43 1.66
CA SER A 124 -22.47 -4.09 0.38
C SER A 124 -21.35 -3.65 -0.55
N VAL A 125 -20.27 -4.41 -0.54
CA VAL A 125 -19.19 -4.25 -1.53
C VAL A 125 -19.60 -5.03 -2.75
N GLN A 126 -19.59 -4.39 -3.92
CA GLN A 126 -19.79 -5.15 -5.15
C GLN A 126 -18.76 -6.27 -5.17
N PRO A 127 -19.20 -7.54 -5.29
CA PRO A 127 -18.29 -8.58 -5.75
C PRO A 127 -17.65 -7.99 -7.01
N THR A 128 -16.33 -7.93 -7.04
CA THR A 128 -15.69 -7.67 -8.33
C THR A 128 -16.11 -8.87 -9.16
N GLU A 129 -17.10 -8.70 -10.04
CA GLU A 129 -17.30 -9.65 -11.11
C GLU A 129 -15.97 -9.63 -11.84
N LEU A 130 -15.17 -10.67 -11.62
CA LEU A 130 -13.97 -10.92 -12.38
C LEU A 130 -14.45 -11.10 -13.81
N THR A 131 -14.42 -10.02 -14.58
CA THR A 131 -14.46 -10.10 -16.02
C THR A 131 -13.40 -11.13 -16.40
N LYS A 132 -13.73 -12.14 -17.22
CA LYS A 132 -12.78 -13.21 -17.58
C LYS A 132 -11.40 -12.70 -18.02
N ALA A 133 -11.34 -11.47 -18.56
CA ALA A 133 -10.11 -10.76 -18.88
C ALA A 133 -9.22 -10.43 -17.65
N ASP A 134 -9.80 -10.11 -16.49
CA ASP A 134 -9.05 -9.82 -15.26
C ASP A 134 -8.56 -11.10 -14.57
N GLN A 135 -9.27 -12.22 -14.73
CA GLN A 135 -8.83 -13.53 -14.26
C GLN A 135 -7.59 -14.01 -15.03
N GLU A 136 -7.60 -13.86 -16.36
CA GLU A 136 -6.44 -14.22 -17.21
C GLU A 136 -5.20 -13.35 -16.93
N VAL A 137 -5.38 -12.10 -16.48
CA VAL A 137 -4.27 -11.21 -16.08
C VAL A 137 -3.80 -11.48 -14.65
N SER A 138 -4.68 -11.95 -13.76
CA SER A 138 -4.35 -12.31 -12.37
C SER A 138 -3.65 -13.65 -12.22
N ASP A 139 -3.76 -14.55 -13.22
CA ASP A 139 -3.03 -15.82 -13.24
C ASP A 139 -1.59 -15.67 -13.77
N LEU A 140 -1.21 -14.47 -14.24
CA LEU A 140 0.13 -14.19 -14.73
C LEU A 140 1.09 -13.92 -13.58
N VAL A 141 1.90 -14.93 -13.24
CA VAL A 141 2.98 -14.81 -12.28
C VAL A 141 4.22 -14.28 -13.01
N ALA A 142 4.88 -13.27 -12.43
CA ALA A 142 6.17 -12.82 -12.93
C ALA A 142 7.23 -13.88 -12.58
N VAL A 143 7.74 -14.57 -13.58
CA VAL A 143 8.73 -15.64 -13.48
C VAL A 143 10.02 -15.25 -14.18
N LEU A 144 11.11 -15.92 -13.84
CA LEU A 144 12.39 -15.79 -14.52
C LEU A 144 12.49 -16.91 -15.55
N VAL A 145 12.76 -16.57 -16.81
CA VAL A 145 12.88 -17.50 -17.94
C VAL A 145 14.31 -17.49 -18.43
N LEU A 146 14.83 -18.66 -18.79
CA LEU A 146 16.19 -18.82 -19.27
C LEU A 146 16.34 -18.33 -20.71
N THR A 147 17.36 -17.52 -20.99
CA THR A 147 17.65 -17.02 -22.34
C THR A 147 18.57 -17.94 -23.14
N ARG A 148 19.22 -18.90 -22.47
CA ARG A 148 20.11 -19.90 -23.06
C ARG A 148 20.06 -21.21 -22.27
N ASP A 149 20.58 -22.27 -22.88
CA ASP A 149 20.79 -23.55 -22.20
C ASP A 149 21.89 -23.40 -21.13
N ILE A 150 21.69 -24.05 -19.99
CA ILE A 150 22.63 -24.09 -18.86
C ILE A 150 22.81 -25.53 -18.39
N GLY A 151 24.07 -25.98 -18.37
CA GLY A 151 24.40 -27.33 -17.92
C GLY A 151 24.31 -27.49 -16.40
N LYS A 152 24.09 -28.72 -15.93
CA LYS A 152 24.16 -29.06 -14.51
C LYS A 152 25.51 -28.63 -13.91
N GLY A 153 25.46 -27.92 -12.78
CA GLY A 153 26.65 -27.44 -12.09
C GLY A 153 27.21 -26.12 -12.63
N GLU A 154 26.65 -25.58 -13.71
CA GLU A 154 27.02 -24.28 -14.23
C GLU A 154 26.38 -23.13 -13.42
N PRO A 155 27.03 -21.96 -13.38
CA PRO A 155 26.46 -20.77 -12.76
C PRO A 155 25.28 -20.24 -13.57
N VAL A 156 24.22 -19.85 -12.85
CA VAL A 156 23.07 -19.12 -13.41
C VAL A 156 23.23 -17.65 -13.06
N GLU A 157 23.51 -16.83 -14.07
CA GLU A 157 23.73 -15.39 -13.88
C GLU A 157 22.47 -14.58 -14.23
N SER A 158 22.38 -13.35 -13.72
CA SER A 158 21.26 -12.44 -14.03
C SER A 158 21.10 -12.14 -15.53
N LYS A 159 22.18 -12.23 -16.31
CA LYS A 159 22.15 -12.03 -17.77
C LYS A 159 21.50 -13.18 -18.54
N ASP A 160 21.47 -14.37 -17.93
CA ASP A 160 20.90 -15.57 -18.50
C ASP A 160 19.39 -15.67 -18.24
N LEU A 161 18.81 -14.66 -17.59
CA LEU A 161 17.43 -14.64 -17.11
C LEU A 161 16.67 -13.40 -17.60
N VAL A 162 15.48 -13.62 -18.13
CA VAL A 162 14.53 -12.57 -18.47
C VAL A 162 13.28 -12.69 -17.61
N ARG A 163 12.68 -11.57 -17.23
CA ARG A 163 11.39 -11.58 -16.51
C ARG A 163 10.25 -11.66 -17.50
N GLU A 164 9.46 -12.71 -17.40
CA GLU A 164 8.25 -12.89 -18.19
C GLU A 164 7.05 -13.10 -17.29
N LYS A 165 5.86 -12.85 -17.84
CA LYS A 165 4.58 -13.06 -17.18
C LYS A 165 3.96 -14.32 -17.79
N LEU A 166 3.95 -15.42 -17.05
CA LEU A 166 3.39 -16.69 -17.50
C LEU A 166 2.17 -17.06 -16.66
N SER A 167 1.16 -17.65 -17.31
CA SER A 167 0.03 -18.27 -16.61
C SER A 167 0.50 -19.62 -16.08
N THR A 168 0.63 -19.76 -14.76
CA THR A 168 1.10 -21.01 -14.15
C THR A 168 0.26 -21.38 -12.94
N THR A 169 -0.43 -22.52 -13.02
CA THR A 169 -1.23 -23.09 -11.92
C THR A 169 -0.42 -24.03 -11.02
N ASP A 170 0.65 -24.65 -11.54
CA ASP A 170 1.36 -25.77 -10.85
C ASP A 170 2.88 -25.58 -10.74
N PHE A 171 3.39 -24.36 -10.90
CA PHE A 171 4.81 -24.06 -10.89
C PHE A 171 5.23 -23.31 -9.62
N SER A 172 6.36 -23.71 -9.01
CA SER A 172 6.97 -22.98 -7.89
C SER A 172 8.14 -22.13 -8.41
N PRO A 173 7.89 -20.87 -8.80
CA PRO A 173 8.91 -20.03 -9.40
C PRO A 173 10.03 -19.71 -8.42
N PHE A 174 11.23 -19.53 -8.94
CA PHE A 174 12.32 -18.95 -8.17
C PHE A 174 12.08 -17.44 -7.98
N VAL A 175 11.67 -17.03 -6.77
CA VAL A 175 11.26 -15.64 -6.45
C VAL A 175 12.38 -14.82 -5.80
N SER A 176 13.52 -15.42 -5.47
CA SER A 176 14.61 -14.69 -4.79
C SER A 176 15.13 -13.54 -5.65
N LYS A 177 15.31 -12.36 -5.03
CA LYS A 177 15.95 -11.22 -5.69
C LYS A 177 17.39 -11.61 -6.05
N LEU A 178 17.63 -11.92 -7.33
CA LEU A 178 18.99 -12.03 -7.85
C LEU A 178 19.67 -10.66 -7.69
N THR A 179 20.63 -10.61 -6.78
CA THR A 179 21.66 -9.58 -6.76
C THR A 179 22.83 -10.08 -7.60
N GLU A 180 23.70 -9.18 -8.11
CA GLU A 180 24.92 -9.56 -8.84
C GLU A 180 25.83 -10.53 -8.05
N TYR A 181 25.65 -10.63 -6.73
CA TYR A 181 26.41 -11.49 -5.83
C TYR A 181 25.73 -12.83 -5.53
N SER A 182 24.56 -13.09 -6.10
CA SER A 182 23.82 -14.32 -5.89
C SER A 182 24.50 -15.47 -6.63
N LYS A 183 25.22 -16.34 -5.91
CA LYS A 183 25.85 -17.54 -6.49
C LYS A 183 24.79 -18.64 -6.63
N LEU A 184 24.10 -18.64 -7.76
CA LEU A 184 23.14 -19.68 -8.14
C LEU A 184 23.83 -20.69 -9.05
N ILE A 185 23.64 -21.97 -8.77
CA ILE A 185 24.18 -23.08 -9.57
C ILE A 185 23.01 -23.95 -10.05
N ALA A 186 23.01 -24.35 -11.31
CA ALA A 186 22.00 -25.24 -11.86
C ALA A 186 22.10 -26.65 -11.23
N SER A 187 21.00 -27.18 -10.69
CA SER A 187 20.93 -28.51 -10.06
C SER A 187 20.83 -29.64 -11.09
N LYS A 188 20.39 -29.32 -12.31
CA LYS A 188 20.19 -30.19 -13.47
C LYS A 188 20.45 -29.40 -14.76
N ASP A 189 20.40 -30.06 -15.91
CA ASP A 189 20.44 -29.38 -17.20
C ASP A 189 19.14 -28.60 -17.43
N LEU A 190 19.26 -27.35 -17.87
CA LEU A 190 18.16 -26.42 -18.07
C LEU A 190 18.16 -25.90 -19.51
N SER A 191 16.99 -25.81 -20.11
CA SER A 191 16.83 -25.39 -21.50
C SER A 191 16.40 -23.93 -21.62
N ALA A 192 16.82 -23.29 -22.70
CA ALA A 192 16.37 -21.96 -23.07
C ALA A 192 14.85 -21.93 -23.25
N GLY A 193 14.20 -20.86 -22.77
CA GLY A 193 12.76 -20.68 -22.81
C GLY A 193 12.00 -21.29 -21.62
N ASP A 194 12.65 -22.12 -20.80
CA ASP A 194 12.00 -22.69 -19.62
C ASP A 194 11.98 -21.71 -18.43
N PRO A 195 10.89 -21.69 -17.64
CA PRO A 195 10.84 -20.92 -16.41
C PRO A 195 11.70 -21.58 -15.33
N LEU A 196 12.42 -20.76 -14.58
CA LEU A 196 13.36 -21.20 -13.55
C LEU A 196 12.63 -21.57 -12.26
N ALA A 197 12.62 -22.86 -11.92
CA ALA A 197 11.99 -23.33 -10.70
C ALA A 197 12.93 -23.23 -9.50
N LYS A 198 12.36 -23.19 -8.29
CA LYS A 198 13.16 -23.27 -7.06
C LYS A 198 13.98 -24.56 -6.95
N ALA A 199 13.47 -25.68 -7.48
CA ALA A 199 14.15 -26.98 -7.45
C ALA A 199 15.34 -27.06 -8.43
N ASP A 200 15.40 -26.17 -9.41
CA ASP A 200 16.41 -26.15 -10.46
C ASP A 200 17.71 -25.49 -10.03
N ILE A 201 17.72 -24.86 -8.84
CA ILE A 201 18.80 -24.02 -8.37
C ILE A 201 19.33 -24.49 -7.01
N LEU A 202 20.65 -24.59 -6.91
CA LEU A 202 21.39 -24.68 -5.67
C LEU A 202 21.93 -23.29 -5.31
N VAL A 203 21.61 -22.82 -4.10
CA VAL A 203 22.11 -21.54 -3.58
C VAL A 203 23.41 -21.80 -2.83
N GLY A 204 24.53 -21.33 -3.37
CA GLY A 204 25.82 -21.44 -2.71
C GLY A 204 25.93 -20.51 -1.51
N GLN A 205 26.16 -21.05 -0.31
CA GLN A 205 26.59 -20.25 0.84
C GLN A 205 28.11 -20.10 0.81
N GLN A 206 28.60 -18.89 1.10
CA GLN A 206 30.03 -18.67 1.29
C GLN A 206 30.44 -19.29 2.62
N VAL A 207 31.23 -20.35 2.56
CA VAL A 207 31.76 -21.03 3.75
C VAL A 207 33.24 -20.68 3.86
N LEU A 208 33.66 -20.11 4.98
CA LEU A 208 35.07 -19.93 5.29
C LEU A 208 35.60 -21.25 5.84
N THR A 209 36.45 -21.92 5.07
CA THR A 209 37.16 -23.12 5.53
C THR A 209 38.56 -22.70 5.99
N ALA A 210 38.89 -22.94 7.25
CA ALA A 210 40.24 -22.72 7.75
C ALA A 210 41.19 -23.72 7.05
N VAL A 211 42.10 -23.21 6.23
CA VAL A 211 43.06 -24.03 5.46
C VAL A 211 44.17 -24.57 6.36
N SER A 212 44.45 -23.92 7.50
CA SER A 212 45.38 -24.42 8.51
C SER A 212 44.95 -24.01 9.91
N ALA A 213 44.90 -24.98 10.84
CA ALA A 213 44.89 -24.68 12.26
C ALA A 213 46.32 -24.35 12.70
N ILE A 214 46.51 -23.23 13.40
CA ILE A 214 47.79 -22.94 14.06
C ILE A 214 47.91 -23.95 15.21
N PRO A 215 48.96 -24.79 15.24
CA PRO A 215 49.18 -25.72 16.34
C PRO A 215 49.28 -24.96 17.67
N SER A 216 48.66 -25.48 18.72
CA SER A 216 48.72 -24.90 20.06
C SER A 216 50.18 -24.66 20.47
N GLY A 217 50.60 -23.40 20.56
CA GLY A 217 51.95 -22.99 20.96
C GLY A 217 52.76 -22.16 19.95
N SER A 218 52.23 -21.84 18.76
CA SER A 218 52.94 -20.95 17.82
C SER A 218 52.76 -19.47 18.21
N SER A 219 53.86 -18.74 18.33
CA SER A 219 53.89 -17.28 18.56
C SER A 219 53.72 -16.54 17.24
N LEU A 220 52.79 -15.58 17.20
CA LEU A 220 52.67 -14.62 16.10
C LEU A 220 53.70 -13.51 16.34
N LEU A 221 54.83 -13.58 15.64
CA LEU A 221 55.81 -12.49 15.54
C LEU A 221 55.42 -11.52 14.42
#